data_AF-A0A4Q3WMM5-F1
#
_entry.id   AF-A0A4Q3WMM5-F1
#
_cell.length_a   1.000
_cell.length_b   1.000
_cell.length_c   1.000
_cell.angle_alpha   90.00
_cell.angle_beta   90.00
_cell.angle_gamma   90.00
#
_symmetry.space_group_name_H-M   'P 1'
#
loop_
_entity.id
_entity.type
_entity.pdbx_description
1 polymer ?
#
loop_
_entity_poly.entity_id
_entity_poly.type
_entity_poly.pdbx_seq_one_letter_code
_entity_poly.pdbx_strand_id
1 'polypeptide(L)'
;MQSLKKFLIIAALACGVSSGVNAQEWGEFAYISSTMGVSDGRICTGEASRGAIGCAVNAPYVSRTSGWLGIGTSNPRSNLYISDNSNQLLTLDRNSAGTRKSSITFAQQGVNRWQMGIDYNDTNTQNFYIYDAVNPYYRFMLTNYGLGINANIPSATLHIGGAIRMAAEISSTLQPCDANRTGAIKYQSGDFHVCRNGTAWETLSDVASGAASLADRITSGTTQVITRQNTSITLATAGVERVVVGTSGNVGIGQQPFDSTAYGRHLSVYNNISASTASANAGLSIQSTSRNATLHMIAGSTGASLIYFRRDSIDSTEGQGAITYSNAN
;
A
#
# COMPACT_ATOMS: atom_id res chain seq x y z
N MET A 1 -82.82 47.32 82.37
CA MET A 1 -82.46 46.06 81.68
C MET A 1 -81.66 46.38 80.43
N GLN A 2 -80.39 46.71 80.64
CA GLN A 2 -79.38 47.01 79.62
C GLN A 2 -78.09 46.40 80.17
N SER A 3 -77.63 45.30 79.59
CA SER A 3 -76.29 44.71 79.70
C SER A 3 -76.45 43.22 79.41
N LEU A 4 -76.17 42.79 78.17
CA LEU A 4 -75.56 41.49 77.82
C LEU A 4 -75.50 41.24 76.29
N LYS A 5 -75.07 42.20 75.45
CA LYS A 5 -74.92 41.96 73.99
C LYS A 5 -73.73 42.66 73.32
N LYS A 6 -72.62 42.86 74.04
CA LYS A 6 -71.39 43.42 73.44
C LYS A 6 -70.14 42.79 74.04
N PHE A 7 -69.97 41.48 73.89
CA PHE A 7 -68.69 40.81 74.10
C PHE A 7 -68.77 39.43 73.45
N LEU A 8 -68.61 39.33 72.12
CA LEU A 8 -68.04 38.13 71.46
C LEU A 8 -67.93 38.22 69.92
N ILE A 9 -67.48 39.33 69.31
CA ILE A 9 -67.06 39.29 67.89
C ILE A 9 -65.86 40.22 67.69
N ILE A 10 -64.72 39.87 68.30
CA ILE A 10 -63.38 40.26 67.82
C ILE A 10 -62.44 39.10 68.21
N ALA A 11 -62.61 37.94 67.55
CA ALA A 11 -61.50 37.02 67.33
C ALA A 11 -60.74 37.54 66.11
N ALA A 12 -60.06 38.67 66.31
CA ALA A 12 -59.16 39.25 65.33
C ALA A 12 -57.96 38.31 65.19
N LEU A 13 -57.96 37.53 64.11
CA LEU A 13 -56.98 37.69 63.04
C LEU A 13 -55.55 37.99 63.53
N ALA A 14 -55.02 37.18 64.44
CA ALA A 14 -53.66 37.27 64.95
C ALA A 14 -53.08 35.86 65.02
N CYS A 15 -51.90 35.70 64.42
CA CYS A 15 -51.10 34.46 64.33
C CYS A 15 -51.37 33.52 63.14
N GLY A 16 -51.86 34.06 62.02
CA GLY A 16 -51.89 33.37 60.73
C GLY A 16 -51.13 34.08 59.61
N VAL A 17 -50.16 34.95 59.91
CA VAL A 17 -49.18 35.35 58.89
C VAL A 17 -48.21 34.20 58.72
N SER A 18 -48.55 33.28 57.82
CA SER A 18 -47.49 32.62 57.08
C SER A 18 -46.68 33.76 56.48
N SER A 19 -45.48 33.98 57.00
CA SER A 19 -44.45 34.60 56.18
C SER A 19 -44.44 33.73 54.94
N GLY A 20 -44.96 34.28 53.83
CA GLY A 20 -44.69 33.75 52.52
C GLY A 20 -43.18 33.70 52.45
N VAL A 21 -42.63 32.53 52.75
CA VAL A 21 -41.29 32.18 52.36
C VAL A 21 -41.44 32.19 50.85
N ASN A 22 -41.19 33.36 50.26
CA ASN A 22 -40.74 33.43 48.89
C ASN A 22 -39.42 32.69 48.94
N ALA A 23 -39.50 31.35 48.94
CA ALA A 23 -38.55 30.56 48.21
C ALA A 23 -38.63 31.16 46.82
N GLN A 24 -37.80 32.18 46.59
CA GLN A 24 -37.36 32.52 45.27
C GLN A 24 -36.75 31.20 44.82
N GLU A 25 -37.57 30.38 44.17
CA GLU A 25 -37.08 29.43 43.22
C GLU A 25 -36.17 30.28 42.35
N TRP A 26 -34.87 30.16 42.61
CA TRP A 26 -33.88 30.40 41.61
C TRP A 26 -34.16 29.32 40.58
N GLY A 27 -35.22 29.55 39.78
CA GLY A 27 -35.44 28.85 38.54
C GLY A 27 -34.12 28.94 37.79
N GLU A 28 -33.86 27.93 36.99
CA GLU A 28 -32.62 27.64 36.27
C GLU A 28 -32.31 28.70 35.18
N PHE A 29 -32.40 29.97 35.53
CA PHE A 29 -32.19 31.14 34.71
C PHE A 29 -31.19 32.01 35.45
N ALA A 30 -29.92 31.90 35.07
CA ALA A 30 -28.95 32.93 35.38
C ALA A 30 -29.30 34.17 34.56
N TYR A 31 -30.04 35.11 35.16
CA TYR A 31 -30.12 36.46 34.61
C TYR A 31 -28.72 37.05 34.66
N ILE A 32 -28.13 37.30 33.48
CA ILE A 32 -26.93 38.13 33.35
C ILE A 32 -27.34 39.56 33.72
N SER A 33 -27.44 39.80 35.03
CA SER A 33 -27.75 41.09 35.62
C SER A 33 -26.56 42.02 35.40
N SER A 34 -26.81 43.33 35.35
CA SER A 34 -25.78 44.36 35.50
C SER A 34 -24.99 44.25 36.82
N THR A 35 -25.38 43.35 37.74
CA THR A 35 -24.71 43.03 39.01
C THR A 35 -24.07 41.63 39.09
N MET A 36 -24.14 40.77 38.06
CA MET A 36 -23.15 39.68 37.94
C MET A 36 -21.80 40.36 37.74
N GLY A 37 -20.82 40.08 38.62
CA GLY A 37 -19.58 40.86 38.74
C GLY A 37 -18.78 40.88 37.45
N VAL A 38 -19.05 41.86 36.57
CA VAL A 38 -18.26 42.17 35.38
C VAL A 38 -16.97 42.88 35.80
N SER A 39 -16.19 42.29 36.71
CA SER A 39 -14.84 42.77 36.93
C SER A 39 -14.00 42.31 35.74
N ASP A 40 -13.49 43.27 34.99
CA ASP A 40 -12.45 43.03 33.99
C ASP A 40 -12.80 42.00 32.89
N GLY A 41 -14.02 42.05 32.36
CA GLY A 41 -14.43 41.24 31.20
C GLY A 41 -14.65 39.75 31.46
N ARG A 42 -14.64 39.28 32.71
CA ARG A 42 -14.85 37.85 33.03
C ARG A 42 -16.34 37.48 33.14
N ILE A 43 -16.67 36.26 32.75
CA ILE A 43 -17.98 35.62 32.95
C ILE A 43 -17.88 34.79 34.23
N CYS A 44 -18.52 35.25 35.31
CA CYS A 44 -18.38 34.66 36.64
C CYS A 44 -19.72 34.13 37.12
N THR A 45 -19.75 32.94 37.71
CA THR A 45 -20.97 32.39 38.30
C THR A 45 -21.12 32.82 39.75
N GLY A 46 -22.11 33.68 40.02
CA GLY A 46 -22.60 34.04 41.36
C GLY A 46 -22.66 35.55 41.65
N GLU A 47 -23.21 35.90 42.82
CA GLU A 47 -23.59 37.28 43.18
C GLU A 47 -22.40 38.08 43.75
N ALA A 48 -22.02 39.18 43.10
CA ALA A 48 -20.86 40.00 43.47
C ALA A 48 -20.94 40.65 44.88
N SER A 49 -22.12 40.66 45.49
CA SER A 49 -22.37 41.26 46.82
C SER A 49 -21.86 40.39 47.98
N ARG A 50 -21.64 39.10 47.75
CA ARG A 50 -21.12 38.16 48.74
C ARG A 50 -19.64 37.94 48.43
N GLY A 51 -18.74 38.53 49.20
CA GLY A 51 -17.28 38.42 49.03
C GLY A 51 -16.69 36.99 49.02
N ALA A 52 -17.52 35.96 49.16
CA ALA A 52 -17.19 34.55 48.97
C ALA A 52 -17.36 34.05 47.52
N ILE A 53 -17.92 34.86 46.61
CA ILE A 53 -18.16 34.51 45.21
C ILE A 53 -17.28 35.38 44.30
N GLY A 54 -16.02 34.98 44.16
CA GLY A 54 -15.08 35.59 43.23
C GLY A 54 -15.14 34.96 41.84
N CYS A 55 -14.78 35.74 40.82
CA CYS A 55 -14.40 35.18 39.53
C CYS A 55 -13.19 34.29 39.72
N ALA A 56 -13.35 32.97 39.57
CA ALA A 56 -12.21 32.08 39.60
C ALA A 56 -11.19 32.52 38.52
N VAL A 57 -9.90 32.34 38.78
CA VAL A 57 -8.82 32.79 37.88
C VAL A 57 -8.95 32.18 36.47
N ASN A 58 -9.62 31.04 36.36
CA ASN A 58 -9.93 30.30 35.14
C ASN A 58 -11.31 30.61 34.54
N ALA A 59 -12.06 31.59 35.06
CA ALA A 59 -13.32 32.04 34.47
C ALA A 59 -13.10 32.49 33.01
N PRO A 60 -14.00 32.16 32.07
CA PRO A 60 -13.92 32.67 30.71
C PRO A 60 -13.89 34.20 30.69
N TYR A 61 -13.09 34.76 29.79
CA TYR A 61 -12.89 36.20 29.61
C TYR A 61 -13.45 36.63 28.26
N VAL A 62 -14.25 37.69 28.22
CA VAL A 62 -14.68 38.36 27.00
C VAL A 62 -13.98 39.71 26.90
N SER A 63 -13.16 39.86 25.87
CA SER A 63 -12.48 41.13 25.57
C SER A 63 -13.50 42.22 25.30
N ARG A 64 -13.43 43.32 26.05
CA ARG A 64 -14.31 44.48 25.85
C ARG A 64 -14.00 45.23 24.55
N THR A 65 -12.75 45.16 24.10
CA THR A 65 -12.29 45.89 22.91
C THR A 65 -12.62 45.12 21.62
N SER A 66 -12.51 43.79 21.65
CA SER A 66 -12.66 42.95 20.45
C SER A 66 -13.88 42.03 20.45
N GLY A 67 -14.55 41.85 21.59
CA GLY A 67 -15.67 40.91 21.75
C GLY A 67 -15.24 39.44 21.75
N TRP A 68 -13.94 39.15 21.79
CA TRP A 68 -13.40 37.79 21.70
C TRP A 68 -13.47 37.05 23.04
N LEU A 69 -13.74 35.75 22.98
CA LEU A 69 -13.80 34.85 24.14
C LEU A 69 -12.43 34.17 24.37
N GLY A 70 -11.81 34.45 25.50
CA GLY A 70 -10.66 33.76 26.06
C GLY A 70 -11.07 32.73 27.10
N ILE A 71 -10.48 31.54 27.07
CA ILE A 71 -10.54 30.55 28.16
C ILE A 71 -9.12 30.35 28.65
N GLY A 72 -8.87 30.61 29.94
CA GLY A 72 -7.53 30.57 30.54
C GLY A 72 -6.60 31.74 30.14
N THR A 73 -7.12 32.78 29.48
CA THR A 73 -6.39 34.02 29.17
C THR A 73 -7.27 35.25 29.33
N SER A 74 -6.66 36.42 29.57
CA SER A 74 -7.30 37.74 29.50
C SER A 74 -6.91 38.54 28.24
N ASN A 75 -6.11 37.97 27.33
CA ASN A 75 -5.69 38.64 26.10
C ASN A 75 -5.89 37.71 24.88
N PRO A 76 -7.16 37.43 24.49
CA PRO A 76 -7.45 36.59 23.34
C PRO A 76 -6.88 37.20 22.06
N ARG A 77 -6.41 36.35 21.14
CA ARG A 77 -5.84 36.76 19.83
C ARG A 77 -6.73 36.42 18.63
N SER A 78 -7.88 35.82 18.90
CA SER A 78 -8.87 35.34 17.93
C SER A 78 -10.24 35.26 18.61
N ASN A 79 -11.31 35.14 17.83
CA ASN A 79 -12.71 35.13 18.34
C ASN A 79 -12.94 34.14 19.49
N LEU A 80 -12.34 32.95 19.42
CA LEU A 80 -12.18 32.03 20.53
C LEU A 80 -10.68 31.76 20.69
N TYR A 81 -10.15 31.93 21.91
CA TYR A 81 -8.76 31.64 22.23
C TYR A 81 -8.68 30.87 23.54
N ILE A 82 -8.26 29.62 23.47
CA ILE A 82 -8.09 28.74 24.63
C ILE A 82 -6.60 28.65 24.90
N SER A 83 -6.19 28.98 26.12
CA SER A 83 -4.79 28.97 26.54
C SER A 83 -4.69 28.32 27.91
N ASP A 84 -3.87 27.29 28.00
CA ASP A 84 -3.61 26.59 29.24
C ASP A 84 -2.17 26.06 29.21
N ASN A 85 -1.60 25.75 30.36
CA ASN A 85 -0.29 25.11 30.50
C ASN A 85 -0.39 23.58 30.72
N SER A 86 -1.61 23.04 30.75
CA SER A 86 -1.83 21.59 30.80
C SER A 86 -1.57 20.93 29.44
N ASN A 87 -1.34 19.61 29.45
CA ASN A 87 -1.21 18.80 28.24
C ASN A 87 -2.56 18.58 27.52
N GLN A 88 -3.69 19.06 28.08
CA GLN A 88 -5.05 18.81 27.58
C GLN A 88 -5.81 20.14 27.41
N LEU A 89 -5.66 20.76 26.24
CA LEU A 89 -6.23 22.08 25.97
C LEU A 89 -7.75 22.05 25.68
N LEU A 90 -8.22 21.03 24.95
CA LEU A 90 -9.62 20.89 24.55
C LEU A 90 -10.01 19.41 24.59
N THR A 91 -11.10 19.12 25.30
CA THR A 91 -11.69 17.78 25.36
C THR A 91 -13.07 17.82 24.75
N LEU A 92 -13.29 16.98 23.74
CA LEU A 92 -14.61 16.76 23.16
C LEU A 92 -15.14 15.43 23.67
N ASP A 93 -15.70 15.47 24.88
CA ASP A 93 -16.26 14.28 25.51
C ASP A 93 -17.75 14.15 25.20
N ARG A 94 -18.12 13.05 24.56
CA ARG A 94 -19.51 12.66 24.37
C ARG A 94 -19.84 11.61 25.42
N ASN A 95 -20.55 12.03 26.46
CA ASN A 95 -20.99 11.16 27.55
C ASN A 95 -22.24 10.33 27.16
N SER A 96 -22.13 9.53 26.10
CA SER A 96 -23.17 8.61 25.65
C SER A 96 -22.63 7.18 25.58
N ALA A 97 -23.35 6.22 26.16
CA ALA A 97 -22.98 4.80 26.12
C ALA A 97 -23.21 4.14 24.75
N GLY A 98 -24.11 4.70 23.93
CA GLY A 98 -24.49 4.12 22.63
C GLY A 98 -23.75 4.70 21.43
N THR A 99 -23.14 5.88 21.58
CA THR A 99 -22.60 6.68 20.48
C THR A 99 -21.31 7.35 20.92
N ARG A 100 -20.23 7.21 20.14
CA ARG A 100 -18.92 7.80 20.50
C ARG A 100 -18.57 9.03 19.68
N LYS A 101 -19.47 9.49 18.80
CA LYS A 101 -19.17 10.55 17.84
C LYS A 101 -18.91 11.90 18.50
N SER A 102 -17.64 12.31 18.50
CA SER A 102 -17.17 13.65 18.83
C SER A 102 -16.40 14.22 17.64
N SER A 103 -16.65 15.47 17.26
CA SER A 103 -16.01 16.06 16.07
C SER A 103 -15.92 17.59 16.09
N ILE A 104 -14.94 18.11 15.37
CA ILE A 104 -14.83 19.52 14.98
C ILE A 104 -15.26 19.62 13.52
N THR A 105 -16.16 20.57 13.23
CA THR A 105 -16.64 20.84 11.87
C THR A 105 -16.09 22.18 11.38
N PHE A 106 -15.53 22.19 10.18
CA PHE A 106 -15.05 23.38 9.49
C PHE A 106 -16.03 23.73 8.37
N ALA A 107 -16.76 24.82 8.55
CA ALA A 107 -17.75 25.30 7.58
C ALA A 107 -17.31 26.63 6.95
N GLN A 108 -17.73 26.84 5.71
CA GLN A 108 -17.56 28.11 4.99
C GLN A 108 -18.90 28.51 4.39
N GLN A 109 -19.39 29.71 4.73
CA GLN A 109 -20.69 30.23 4.27
C GLN A 109 -21.86 29.29 4.60
N GLY A 110 -21.85 28.70 5.80
CA GLY A 110 -22.88 27.75 6.26
C GLY A 110 -22.78 26.34 5.66
N VAL A 111 -21.83 26.08 4.76
CA VAL A 111 -21.60 24.77 4.17
C VAL A 111 -20.44 24.08 4.88
N ASN A 112 -20.67 22.86 5.38
CA ASN A 112 -19.61 22.03 5.94
C ASN A 112 -18.63 21.66 4.83
N ARG A 113 -17.34 21.97 5.03
CA ARG A 113 -16.27 21.66 4.08
C ARG A 113 -15.43 20.49 4.56
N TRP A 114 -15.08 20.51 5.84
CA TRP A 114 -14.25 19.50 6.47
C TRP A 114 -14.79 19.13 7.84
N GLN A 115 -14.52 17.90 8.25
CA GLN A 115 -14.78 17.44 9.60
C GLN A 115 -13.62 16.58 10.06
N MET A 116 -13.24 16.70 11.34
CA MET A 116 -12.33 15.77 11.98
C MET A 116 -12.93 15.30 13.30
N GLY A 117 -12.72 14.04 13.65
CA GLY A 117 -13.30 13.50 14.87
C GLY A 117 -13.12 12.00 15.01
N ILE A 118 -13.97 11.42 15.87
CA ILE A 118 -14.05 9.98 16.10
C ILE A 118 -15.45 9.45 15.78
N ASP A 119 -15.52 8.16 15.46
CA ASP A 119 -16.76 7.41 15.21
C ASP A 119 -17.72 8.08 14.20
N TYR A 120 -17.24 8.41 12.99
CA TYR A 120 -18.01 9.19 12.00
C TYR A 120 -19.41 8.61 11.72
N ASN A 121 -19.52 7.29 11.58
CA ASN A 121 -20.77 6.60 11.26
C ASN A 121 -21.68 6.34 12.47
N ASP A 122 -21.26 6.81 13.66
CA ASP A 122 -21.98 6.60 14.91
C ASP A 122 -22.22 5.10 15.21
N THR A 123 -21.26 4.27 14.81
CA THR A 123 -21.31 2.81 14.94
C THR A 123 -20.66 2.32 16.22
N ASN A 124 -20.35 3.22 17.15
CA ASN A 124 -19.64 2.94 18.40
C ASN A 124 -18.24 2.34 18.17
N THR A 125 -17.63 2.66 17.02
CA THR A 125 -16.31 2.17 16.62
C THR A 125 -15.23 3.18 17.04
N GLN A 126 -14.07 2.69 17.48
CA GLN A 126 -12.94 3.54 17.84
C GLN A 126 -12.14 3.98 16.60
N ASN A 127 -12.82 4.61 15.63
CA ASN A 127 -12.15 5.19 14.47
C ASN A 127 -11.84 6.67 14.68
N PHE A 128 -10.80 7.16 14.01
CA PHE A 128 -10.48 8.59 13.87
C PHE A 128 -10.50 8.95 12.40
N TYR A 129 -11.02 10.12 12.04
CA TYR A 129 -11.19 10.50 10.63
C TYR A 129 -10.90 11.97 10.35
N ILE A 130 -10.52 12.22 9.09
CA ILE A 130 -10.62 13.53 8.42
C ILE A 130 -11.48 13.33 7.17
N TYR A 131 -12.63 13.99 7.17
CA TYR A 131 -13.69 13.84 6.19
C TYR A 131 -13.83 15.11 5.35
N ASP A 132 -13.85 14.94 4.04
CA ASP A 132 -14.18 15.99 3.07
C ASP A 132 -15.69 15.98 2.87
N ALA A 133 -16.37 17.02 3.37
CA ALA A 133 -17.82 17.11 3.30
C ALA A 133 -18.31 17.67 1.96
N VAL A 134 -17.42 18.27 1.15
CA VAL A 134 -17.76 18.73 -0.21
C VAL A 134 -17.78 17.55 -1.18
N ASN A 135 -16.78 16.67 -1.05
CA ASN A 135 -16.69 15.43 -1.80
C ASN A 135 -16.67 14.27 -0.80
N PRO A 136 -17.79 13.58 -0.55
CA PRO A 136 -18.07 12.77 0.65
C PRO A 136 -17.16 11.55 0.81
N TYR A 137 -15.89 11.80 1.10
CA TYR A 137 -14.80 10.83 1.16
C TYR A 137 -13.93 11.08 2.37
N TYR A 138 -13.47 9.98 2.96
CA TYR A 138 -12.45 10.01 3.99
C TYR A 138 -11.09 10.25 3.33
N ARG A 139 -10.46 11.37 3.65
CA ARG A 139 -9.09 11.65 3.21
C ARG A 139 -8.08 10.96 4.11
N PHE A 140 -8.44 10.78 5.38
CA PHE A 140 -7.69 10.05 6.39
C PHE A 140 -8.67 9.27 7.27
N MET A 141 -8.40 7.99 7.50
CA MET A 141 -9.18 7.14 8.39
C MET A 141 -8.26 6.21 9.17
N LEU A 142 -8.30 6.25 10.49
CA LEU A 142 -7.67 5.26 11.35
C LEU A 142 -8.76 4.37 11.92
N THR A 143 -8.66 3.06 11.67
CA THR A 143 -9.58 2.04 12.20
C THR A 143 -8.82 1.07 13.11
N ASN A 144 -9.54 0.10 13.67
CA ASN A 144 -8.93 -1.05 14.34
C ASN A 144 -8.13 -1.96 13.39
N TYR A 145 -8.31 -1.85 12.08
CA TYR A 145 -7.59 -2.63 11.07
C TYR A 145 -6.34 -1.94 10.51
N GLY A 146 -6.26 -0.61 10.62
CA GLY A 146 -5.14 0.17 10.09
C GLY A 146 -5.48 1.59 9.67
N LEU A 147 -4.51 2.24 9.02
CA LEU A 147 -4.58 3.57 8.44
C LEU A 147 -4.99 3.49 6.96
N GLY A 148 -6.11 4.12 6.61
CA GLY A 148 -6.58 4.39 5.26
C GLY A 148 -6.29 5.82 4.84
N ILE A 149 -5.69 5.99 3.66
CA ILE A 149 -5.60 7.28 2.96
C ILE A 149 -6.45 7.16 1.70
N ASN A 150 -7.51 7.95 1.60
CA ASN A 150 -8.50 7.84 0.52
C ASN A 150 -9.16 6.44 0.44
N ALA A 151 -9.29 5.74 1.58
CA ALA A 151 -9.93 4.44 1.72
C ALA A 151 -10.74 4.38 3.02
N ASN A 152 -11.98 3.88 2.96
CA ASN A 152 -12.90 3.81 4.11
C ASN A 152 -12.83 2.49 4.88
N ILE A 153 -12.29 1.44 4.27
CA ILE A 153 -12.07 0.12 4.88
C ILE A 153 -10.64 -0.32 4.53
N PRO A 154 -9.65 0.02 5.37
CA PRO A 154 -8.28 -0.46 5.17
C PRO A 154 -8.24 -2.00 5.23
N SER A 155 -7.73 -2.64 4.18
CA SER A 155 -7.53 -4.11 4.14
C SER A 155 -6.12 -4.52 4.60
N ALA A 156 -5.31 -3.55 5.03
CA ALA A 156 -3.96 -3.69 5.52
C ALA A 156 -3.68 -2.56 6.52
N THR A 157 -2.58 -2.67 7.29
CA THR A 157 -2.15 -1.66 8.26
C THR A 157 -2.00 -0.26 7.63
N LEU A 158 -1.58 -0.19 6.36
CA LEU A 158 -1.60 1.01 5.54
C LEU A 158 -2.28 0.68 4.21
N HIS A 159 -3.44 1.28 3.94
CA HIS A 159 -4.16 1.17 2.67
C HIS A 159 -4.25 2.55 2.02
N ILE A 160 -3.58 2.73 0.88
CA ILE A 160 -3.66 3.95 0.09
C ILE A 160 -4.54 3.68 -1.13
N GLY A 161 -5.71 4.33 -1.17
CA GLY A 161 -6.61 4.29 -2.32
C GLY A 161 -6.08 5.20 -3.44
N GLY A 162 -5.29 4.65 -4.36
CA GLY A 162 -4.72 5.37 -5.49
C GLY A 162 -3.22 5.09 -5.68
N ALA A 163 -2.51 6.02 -6.34
CA ALA A 163 -1.07 5.92 -6.55
C ALA A 163 -0.29 6.51 -5.37
N ILE A 164 0.82 5.87 -5.01
CA ILE A 164 1.80 6.40 -4.05
C ILE A 164 2.82 7.23 -4.81
N ARG A 165 3.00 8.49 -4.44
CA ARG A 165 4.13 9.32 -4.90
C ARG A 165 5.14 9.42 -3.76
N MET A 166 6.35 8.91 -3.98
CA MET A 166 7.45 9.02 -3.03
C MET A 166 8.38 10.13 -3.50
N ALA A 167 8.83 10.98 -2.58
CA ALA A 167 9.85 11.98 -2.91
C ALA A 167 11.16 11.27 -3.28
N ALA A 168 11.92 11.85 -4.21
CA ALA A 168 13.26 11.37 -4.50
C ALA A 168 14.17 11.65 -3.30
N GLU A 169 14.81 10.61 -2.77
CA GLU A 169 15.87 10.78 -1.78
C GLU A 169 17.09 11.40 -2.47
N ILE A 170 17.44 12.61 -2.08
CA ILE A 170 18.58 13.35 -2.64
C ILE A 170 19.88 13.07 -1.88
N SER A 171 19.79 12.47 -0.69
CA SER A 171 20.95 12.19 0.15
C SER A 171 21.31 10.72 0.16
N SER A 172 22.56 10.42 -0.23
CA SER A 172 23.15 9.09 -0.05
C SER A 172 23.51 8.78 1.41
N THR A 173 23.46 9.76 2.31
CA THR A 173 23.97 9.64 3.69
C THR A 173 22.91 9.76 4.78
N LEU A 174 21.75 10.36 4.52
CA LEU A 174 20.71 10.56 5.54
C LEU A 174 19.93 9.27 5.86
N GLN A 175 19.86 8.34 4.92
CA GLN A 175 19.11 7.10 5.07
C GLN A 175 19.95 5.90 4.59
N PRO A 176 21.08 5.56 5.23
CA PRO A 176 21.82 4.35 4.89
C PRO A 176 20.92 3.13 5.10
N CYS A 177 21.10 2.09 4.28
CA CYS A 177 20.48 0.82 4.58
C CYS A 177 21.19 0.24 5.81
N ASP A 178 20.46 0.13 6.92
CA ASP A 178 20.93 -0.39 8.20
C ASP A 178 19.91 -1.38 8.78
N ALA A 179 20.24 -2.02 9.91
CA ALA A 179 19.38 -3.02 10.53
C ALA A 179 17.97 -2.48 10.86
N ASN A 180 17.83 -1.19 11.21
CA ASN A 180 16.56 -0.57 11.55
C ASN A 180 15.71 -0.20 10.32
N ARG A 181 16.29 -0.26 9.12
CA ARG A 181 15.63 0.01 7.84
C ARG A 181 15.46 -1.23 6.97
N THR A 182 15.71 -2.42 7.50
CA THR A 182 15.45 -3.68 6.78
C THR A 182 13.99 -3.74 6.33
N GLY A 183 13.76 -3.99 5.03
CA GLY A 183 12.44 -3.98 4.40
C GLY A 183 11.97 -2.61 3.89
N ALA A 184 12.73 -1.53 4.13
CA ALA A 184 12.38 -0.21 3.62
C ALA A 184 12.51 -0.14 2.09
N ILE A 185 11.67 0.70 1.48
CA ILE A 185 11.70 1.04 0.05
C ILE A 185 11.95 2.53 -0.07
N LYS A 186 12.80 2.94 -1.01
CA LYS A 186 12.99 4.35 -1.39
C LYS A 186 12.95 4.51 -2.91
N TYR A 187 12.73 5.75 -3.35
CA TYR A 187 12.88 6.14 -4.74
C TYR A 187 14.08 7.08 -4.86
N GLN A 188 15.06 6.74 -5.69
CA GLN A 188 16.26 7.52 -5.90
C GLN A 188 16.69 7.43 -7.36
N SER A 189 16.99 8.58 -7.97
CA SER A 189 17.55 8.68 -9.33
C SER A 189 16.76 7.96 -10.44
N GLY A 190 15.45 7.78 -10.29
CA GLY A 190 14.63 7.10 -11.29
C GLY A 190 14.25 5.66 -10.94
N ASP A 191 14.89 5.08 -9.91
CA ASP A 191 14.71 3.68 -9.53
C ASP A 191 14.13 3.49 -8.13
N PHE A 192 13.47 2.35 -7.95
CA PHE A 192 13.08 1.87 -6.63
C PHE A 192 14.23 1.07 -6.03
N HIS A 193 14.61 1.41 -4.81
CA HIS A 193 15.56 0.63 -4.03
C HIS A 193 14.87 -0.05 -2.85
N VAL A 194 15.37 -1.22 -2.47
CA VAL A 194 14.98 -1.95 -1.26
C VAL A 194 16.20 -2.18 -0.36
N CYS A 195 16.02 -2.02 0.94
CA CYS A 195 17.03 -2.35 1.95
C CYS A 195 16.75 -3.76 2.46
N ARG A 196 17.30 -4.79 1.81
CA ARG A 196 16.88 -6.18 2.07
C ARG A 196 17.55 -6.82 3.29
N ASN A 197 18.82 -6.49 3.52
CA ASN A 197 19.70 -7.14 4.49
C ASN A 197 20.25 -6.18 5.56
N GLY A 198 19.79 -4.92 5.56
CA GLY A 198 20.25 -3.91 6.52
C GLY A 198 21.72 -3.51 6.34
N THR A 199 22.31 -3.68 5.15
CA THR A 199 23.70 -3.26 4.88
C THR A 199 23.86 -2.43 3.62
N ALA A 200 23.05 -2.66 2.58
CA ALA A 200 23.11 -1.89 1.34
C ALA A 200 21.74 -1.72 0.67
N TRP A 201 21.57 -0.60 -0.03
CA TRP A 201 20.43 -0.39 -0.92
C TRP A 201 20.66 -1.10 -2.23
N GLU A 202 19.69 -1.90 -2.65
CA GLU A 202 19.70 -2.63 -3.91
C GLU A 202 18.57 -2.10 -4.79
N THR A 203 18.78 -1.94 -6.11
CA THR A 203 17.65 -1.58 -6.98
C THR A 203 16.70 -2.78 -7.09
N LEU A 204 15.40 -2.52 -7.24
CA LEU A 204 14.41 -3.59 -7.43
C LEU A 204 14.71 -4.39 -8.71
N SER A 205 15.31 -3.75 -9.72
CA SER A 205 15.85 -4.39 -10.93
C SER A 205 16.99 -5.35 -10.63
N ASP A 206 17.91 -5.02 -9.71
CA ASP A 206 19.00 -5.92 -9.30
C ASP A 206 18.46 -7.14 -8.53
N VAL A 207 17.40 -6.93 -7.74
CA VAL A 207 16.73 -8.01 -7.02
C VAL A 207 16.02 -8.95 -7.99
N ALA A 208 15.30 -8.41 -8.98
CA ALA A 208 14.58 -9.19 -9.98
C ALA A 208 15.53 -9.96 -10.93
N SER A 209 16.71 -9.39 -11.22
CA SER A 209 17.75 -10.03 -12.03
C SER A 209 18.65 -10.98 -11.23
N GLY A 210 18.41 -11.12 -9.93
CA GLY A 210 19.08 -12.10 -9.08
C GLY A 210 20.59 -11.92 -9.07
N ALA A 211 21.09 -10.72 -8.75
CA ALA A 211 22.46 -10.46 -8.26
C ALA A 211 23.57 -11.40 -8.77
N ALA A 212 23.61 -11.65 -10.08
CA ALA A 212 24.71 -12.21 -10.87
C ALA A 212 24.13 -12.52 -12.25
N SER A 213 24.69 -11.91 -13.29
CA SER A 213 24.37 -12.11 -14.70
C SER A 213 24.58 -13.57 -15.16
N LEU A 214 23.69 -14.49 -14.76
CA LEU A 214 23.81 -15.92 -15.04
C LEU A 214 22.57 -16.39 -15.81
N ALA A 215 22.52 -15.95 -17.07
CA ALA A 215 21.56 -16.32 -18.12
C ALA A 215 20.14 -15.77 -18.01
N ASP A 216 19.64 -15.28 -19.14
CA ASP A 216 18.20 -15.12 -19.37
C ASP A 216 17.59 -16.53 -19.35
N ARG A 217 16.82 -16.82 -18.30
CA ARG A 217 16.25 -18.14 -18.04
C ARG A 217 14.73 -18.08 -18.15
N ILE A 218 14.19 -18.57 -19.25
CA ILE A 218 12.75 -18.84 -19.36
C ILE A 218 12.51 -20.22 -18.76
N THR A 219 11.83 -20.31 -17.61
CA THR A 219 11.48 -21.60 -16.98
C THR A 219 9.97 -21.83 -17.07
N SER A 220 9.56 -22.96 -17.67
CA SER A 220 8.18 -23.43 -17.74
C SER A 220 8.11 -24.86 -17.19
N GLY A 221 7.75 -24.99 -15.91
CA GLY A 221 7.76 -26.27 -15.20
C GLY A 221 9.17 -26.85 -15.10
N THR A 222 9.36 -28.08 -15.58
CA THR A 222 10.69 -28.72 -15.65
C THR A 222 11.49 -28.35 -16.90
N THR A 223 10.90 -27.59 -17.83
CA THR A 223 11.57 -27.15 -19.06
C THR A 223 12.14 -25.76 -18.89
N GLN A 224 13.36 -25.54 -19.39
CA GLN A 224 14.01 -24.22 -19.36
C GLN A 224 14.77 -23.93 -20.65
N VAL A 225 14.74 -22.66 -21.06
CA VAL A 225 15.65 -22.09 -22.05
C VAL A 225 16.60 -21.18 -21.30
N ILE A 226 17.89 -21.49 -21.39
CA ILE A 226 18.97 -20.73 -20.75
C ILE A 226 19.77 -20.09 -21.88
N THR A 227 19.72 -18.77 -21.99
CA THR A 227 20.60 -18.01 -22.89
C THR A 227 21.65 -17.30 -22.07
N ARG A 228 22.90 -17.76 -22.16
CA ARG A 228 24.03 -17.08 -21.54
C ARG A 228 24.55 -16.02 -22.51
N GLN A 229 24.72 -14.78 -22.03
CA GLN A 229 25.32 -13.72 -22.83
C GLN A 229 26.64 -14.23 -23.44
N ASN A 230 26.69 -14.24 -24.77
CA ASN A 230 27.86 -14.52 -25.60
C ASN A 230 28.42 -15.96 -25.62
N THR A 231 27.74 -16.96 -25.05
CA THR A 231 28.36 -18.30 -24.97
C THR A 231 27.48 -19.49 -25.34
N SER A 232 26.20 -19.54 -24.93
CA SER A 232 25.36 -20.68 -25.32
C SER A 232 23.86 -20.43 -25.20
N ILE A 233 23.11 -21.22 -25.98
CA ILE A 233 21.66 -21.41 -25.80
C ILE A 233 21.44 -22.86 -25.41
N THR A 234 20.87 -23.11 -24.24
CA THR A 234 20.54 -24.46 -23.76
C THR A 234 19.03 -24.60 -23.60
N LEU A 235 18.45 -25.63 -24.23
CA LEU A 235 17.13 -26.15 -23.93
C LEU A 235 17.30 -27.34 -23.00
N ALA A 236 16.71 -27.32 -21.80
CA ALA A 236 16.77 -28.43 -20.86
C ALA A 236 15.38 -28.82 -20.36
N THR A 237 15.18 -30.11 -20.06
CA THR A 237 13.95 -30.66 -19.48
C THR A 237 14.31 -31.56 -18.31
N ALA A 238 13.70 -31.32 -17.14
CA ALA A 238 13.97 -32.02 -15.89
C ALA A 238 15.47 -32.00 -15.49
N GLY A 239 16.13 -30.87 -15.70
CA GLY A 239 17.55 -30.70 -15.42
C GLY A 239 18.50 -31.36 -16.43
N VAL A 240 17.96 -31.99 -17.49
CA VAL A 240 18.76 -32.62 -18.56
C VAL A 240 18.76 -31.74 -19.81
N GLU A 241 19.93 -31.41 -20.32
CA GLU A 241 20.11 -30.63 -21.54
C GLU A 241 19.71 -31.45 -22.77
N ARG A 242 18.84 -30.88 -23.59
CA ARG A 242 18.27 -31.50 -24.79
C ARG A 242 18.85 -30.91 -26.06
N VAL A 243 19.06 -29.60 -26.07
CA VAL A 243 19.70 -28.89 -27.16
C VAL A 243 20.68 -27.89 -26.56
N VAL A 244 21.91 -27.88 -27.03
CA VAL A 244 22.91 -26.88 -26.63
C VAL A 244 23.52 -26.31 -27.88
N VAL A 245 23.41 -25.00 -28.04
CA VAL A 245 24.20 -24.23 -29.00
C VAL A 245 25.45 -23.77 -28.25
N GLY A 246 26.60 -24.36 -28.54
CA GLY A 246 27.87 -24.01 -27.91
C GLY A 246 28.43 -22.68 -28.39
N THR A 247 29.54 -22.24 -27.80
CA THR A 247 30.24 -20.97 -28.09
C THR A 247 30.71 -20.87 -29.54
N SER A 248 31.01 -22.01 -30.18
CA SER A 248 31.40 -22.13 -31.58
C SER A 248 30.21 -22.08 -32.56
N GLY A 249 28.97 -21.98 -32.05
CA GLY A 249 27.74 -22.08 -32.83
C GLY A 249 27.36 -23.53 -33.21
N ASN A 250 28.05 -24.53 -32.67
CA ASN A 250 27.71 -25.94 -32.85
C ASN A 250 26.44 -26.29 -32.08
N VAL A 251 25.55 -27.06 -32.70
CA VAL A 251 24.32 -27.53 -32.07
C VAL A 251 24.47 -29.00 -31.68
N GLY A 252 24.46 -29.28 -30.39
CA GLY A 252 24.32 -30.62 -29.84
C GLY A 252 22.86 -30.92 -29.52
N ILE A 253 22.33 -32.06 -29.98
CA ILE A 253 21.02 -32.57 -29.59
C ILE A 253 21.23 -33.88 -28.83
N GLY A 254 20.78 -33.94 -27.57
CA GLY A 254 20.91 -35.13 -26.71
C GLY A 254 22.30 -35.37 -26.09
N GLN A 255 23.29 -34.54 -26.38
CA GLN A 255 24.63 -34.52 -25.76
C GLN A 255 25.25 -33.11 -25.85
N GLN A 256 26.19 -32.77 -24.95
CA GLN A 256 26.97 -31.53 -25.02
C GLN A 256 27.76 -31.46 -26.36
N PRO A 257 27.70 -30.34 -27.11
CA PRO A 257 28.47 -30.19 -28.34
C PRO A 257 29.96 -30.34 -28.06
N PHE A 258 30.62 -31.20 -28.82
CA PHE A 258 32.06 -31.44 -28.69
C PHE A 258 32.83 -30.17 -29.11
N ASP A 259 33.77 -29.73 -28.28
CA ASP A 259 34.68 -28.62 -28.58
C ASP A 259 35.84 -29.13 -29.45
N SER A 260 35.56 -29.31 -30.74
CA SER A 260 36.58 -29.63 -31.74
C SER A 260 36.75 -28.41 -32.64
N THR A 261 37.74 -27.59 -32.33
CA THR A 261 38.19 -26.44 -33.14
C THR A 261 38.75 -26.84 -34.52
N ALA A 262 38.85 -28.14 -34.82
CA ALA A 262 39.52 -28.66 -36.02
C ALA A 262 38.59 -28.96 -37.21
N TYR A 263 37.27 -29.05 -37.02
CA TYR A 263 36.34 -29.35 -38.10
C TYR A 263 35.11 -28.43 -38.00
N GLY A 264 34.68 -27.89 -39.16
CA GLY A 264 33.65 -26.85 -39.26
C GLY A 264 32.31 -27.23 -38.62
N ARG A 265 31.42 -26.23 -38.53
CA ARG A 265 30.10 -26.32 -37.88
C ARG A 265 29.36 -27.63 -38.19
N HIS A 266 29.28 -28.52 -37.21
CA HIS A 266 28.62 -29.82 -37.33
C HIS A 266 27.30 -29.80 -36.53
N LEU A 267 26.20 -30.22 -37.17
CA LEU A 267 25.01 -30.68 -36.45
C LEU A 267 25.29 -32.12 -36.04
N SER A 268 25.50 -32.36 -34.75
CA SER A 268 25.65 -33.71 -34.21
C SER A 268 24.30 -34.22 -33.73
N VAL A 269 23.68 -35.08 -34.53
CA VAL A 269 22.47 -35.82 -34.12
C VAL A 269 22.91 -37.18 -33.59
N TYR A 270 23.11 -37.29 -32.28
CA TYR A 270 23.32 -38.60 -31.66
C TYR A 270 21.96 -39.23 -31.40
N ASN A 271 21.48 -40.03 -32.34
CA ASN A 271 20.26 -40.82 -32.15
C ASN A 271 20.67 -42.29 -31.98
N ASN A 272 20.48 -42.83 -30.78
CA ASN A 272 20.52 -44.27 -30.58
C ASN A 272 19.17 -44.81 -31.06
N ILE A 273 19.04 -45.02 -32.38
CA ILE A 273 17.86 -45.69 -32.95
C ILE A 273 17.97 -47.16 -32.55
N SER A 274 17.62 -47.49 -31.31
CA SER A 274 17.31 -48.86 -30.97
C SER A 274 16.06 -49.23 -31.73
N ALA A 275 16.20 -50.17 -32.66
CA ALA A 275 15.10 -50.72 -33.42
C ALA A 275 14.15 -51.47 -32.49
N SER A 276 13.24 -50.76 -31.82
CA SER A 276 12.00 -51.35 -31.31
C SER A 276 10.85 -50.54 -31.88
N THR A 277 10.20 -51.15 -32.88
CA THR A 277 9.02 -50.65 -33.62
C THR A 277 9.30 -49.54 -34.63
N ALA A 278 9.74 -49.96 -35.82
CA ALA A 278 9.70 -49.17 -37.04
C ALA A 278 8.23 -48.84 -37.40
N SER A 279 7.75 -47.66 -37.01
CA SER A 279 6.53 -47.07 -37.54
C SER A 279 6.57 -45.55 -37.35
N ALA A 280 7.30 -44.89 -38.26
CA ALA A 280 7.10 -43.53 -38.79
C ALA A 280 8.46 -42.84 -39.05
N ASN A 281 8.91 -42.86 -40.31
CA ASN A 281 9.78 -41.86 -40.95
C ASN A 281 10.86 -41.18 -40.08
N ALA A 282 11.82 -41.94 -39.56
CA ALA A 282 13.04 -41.40 -38.96
C ALA A 282 14.19 -41.39 -40.01
N GLY A 283 14.00 -40.66 -41.11
CA GLY A 283 15.07 -40.42 -42.09
C GLY A 283 15.75 -39.07 -41.83
N LEU A 284 17.07 -39.05 -41.73
CA LEU A 284 17.83 -37.80 -41.76
C LEU A 284 17.84 -37.27 -43.21
N SER A 285 16.99 -36.30 -43.53
CA SER A 285 17.01 -35.62 -44.82
C SER A 285 18.10 -34.55 -44.83
N ILE A 286 19.17 -34.78 -45.60
CA ILE A 286 20.21 -33.80 -45.86
C ILE A 286 19.97 -33.25 -47.26
N GLN A 287 19.23 -32.16 -47.35
CA GLN A 287 19.00 -31.46 -48.61
C GLN A 287 19.93 -30.26 -48.68
N SER A 288 20.70 -30.17 -49.76
CA SER A 288 21.40 -28.94 -50.11
C SER A 288 20.73 -28.27 -51.29
N THR A 289 20.58 -26.97 -51.21
CA THR A 289 20.13 -26.11 -52.30
C THR A 289 21.30 -25.57 -53.15
N SER A 290 22.55 -25.87 -52.79
CA SER A 290 23.76 -25.47 -53.53
C SER A 290 24.22 -26.57 -54.48
N ARG A 291 24.63 -26.20 -55.70
CA ARG A 291 25.08 -27.11 -56.77
C ARG A 291 26.30 -27.98 -56.41
N ASN A 292 27.02 -27.66 -55.33
CA ASN A 292 28.25 -28.34 -54.93
C ASN A 292 28.20 -28.90 -53.50
N ALA A 293 27.03 -29.34 -53.03
CA ALA A 293 26.99 -30.03 -51.74
C ALA A 293 27.60 -31.41 -51.83
N THR A 294 28.60 -31.63 -50.99
CA THR A 294 29.21 -32.93 -50.78
C THR A 294 28.77 -33.47 -49.42
N LEU A 295 28.22 -34.68 -49.41
CA LEU A 295 28.01 -35.43 -48.19
C LEU A 295 29.32 -36.13 -47.84
N HIS A 296 30.04 -35.61 -46.84
CA HIS A 296 31.29 -36.22 -46.40
C HIS A 296 31.00 -37.18 -45.25
N MET A 297 31.15 -38.48 -45.50
CA MET A 297 30.97 -39.53 -44.49
C MET A 297 32.35 -40.02 -44.05
N ILE A 298 32.75 -39.64 -42.84
CA ILE A 298 34.03 -40.05 -42.26
C ILE A 298 33.76 -41.24 -41.35
N ALA A 299 34.39 -42.37 -41.65
CA ALA A 299 34.32 -43.53 -40.78
C ALA A 299 35.26 -43.33 -39.58
N GLY A 300 34.73 -43.48 -38.36
CA GLY A 300 35.58 -43.57 -37.17
C GLY A 300 36.55 -44.75 -37.29
N SER A 301 37.68 -44.67 -36.60
CA SER A 301 38.94 -45.42 -36.80
C SER A 301 38.88 -46.97 -36.77
N THR A 302 37.70 -47.59 -36.72
CA THR A 302 37.52 -49.06 -36.69
C THR A 302 36.33 -49.59 -37.50
N GLY A 303 35.62 -48.78 -38.30
CA GLY A 303 34.47 -49.25 -39.09
C GLY A 303 34.46 -48.77 -40.54
N ALA A 304 33.86 -49.54 -41.45
CA ALA A 304 33.58 -49.08 -42.81
C ALA A 304 32.33 -48.18 -42.80
N SER A 305 32.42 -46.96 -43.34
CA SER A 305 31.22 -46.16 -43.64
C SER A 305 30.58 -46.69 -44.90
N LEU A 306 29.45 -47.41 -44.76
CA LEU A 306 28.68 -47.91 -45.89
C LEU A 306 27.50 -46.98 -46.14
N ILE A 307 27.40 -46.39 -47.34
CA ILE A 307 26.15 -45.79 -47.81
C ILE A 307 25.32 -46.92 -48.41
N TYR A 308 24.35 -47.41 -47.63
CA TYR A 308 23.43 -48.41 -48.12
C TYR A 308 22.20 -47.72 -48.73
N PHE A 309 22.17 -47.69 -50.06
CA PHE A 309 20.95 -47.32 -50.78
C PHE A 309 20.02 -48.53 -50.79
N ARG A 310 19.05 -48.54 -49.88
CA ARG A 310 17.98 -49.54 -49.93
C ARG A 310 16.89 -49.06 -50.88
N ARG A 311 16.55 -49.90 -51.85
CA ARG A 311 15.39 -49.69 -52.72
C ARG A 311 14.20 -50.36 -52.04
N ASP A 312 13.34 -49.58 -51.38
CA ASP A 312 12.23 -50.13 -50.59
C ASP A 312 10.99 -50.53 -51.43
N SER A 313 10.97 -50.27 -52.74
CA SER A 313 10.05 -50.98 -53.64
C SER A 313 10.57 -50.98 -55.08
N ILE A 314 10.51 -52.14 -55.72
CA ILE A 314 10.59 -52.24 -57.18
C ILE A 314 9.13 -52.10 -57.63
N ASP A 315 8.68 -50.87 -57.84
CA ASP A 315 7.62 -50.69 -58.81
C ASP A 315 8.30 -50.76 -60.18
N SER A 316 7.94 -51.79 -60.95
CA SER A 316 8.75 -52.32 -62.06
C SER A 316 8.75 -51.45 -63.32
N THR A 317 8.24 -50.22 -63.26
CA THR A 317 7.90 -49.43 -64.47
C THR A 317 8.44 -48.01 -64.57
N GLU A 318 9.20 -47.48 -63.61
CA GLU A 318 9.81 -46.14 -63.77
C GLU A 318 11.29 -46.06 -63.41
N GLY A 319 12.05 -45.47 -64.33
CA GLY A 319 13.29 -44.72 -64.16
C GLY A 319 14.31 -45.27 -63.17
N GLN A 320 15.40 -45.84 -63.68
CA GLN A 320 16.60 -46.11 -62.89
C GLN A 320 17.03 -44.84 -62.15
N GLY A 321 17.00 -44.86 -60.82
CA GLY A 321 17.78 -43.93 -59.99
C GLY A 321 19.26 -44.24 -60.15
N ALA A 322 19.82 -43.92 -61.32
CA ALA A 322 21.24 -44.03 -61.57
C ALA A 322 21.94 -42.91 -60.79
N ILE A 323 22.98 -43.27 -60.04
CA ILE A 323 23.99 -42.31 -59.60
C ILE A 323 24.61 -41.77 -60.88
N THR A 324 24.15 -40.60 -61.32
CA THR A 324 24.60 -40.00 -62.57
C THR A 324 25.87 -39.22 -62.24
N TYR A 325 27.03 -39.84 -62.49
CA TYR A 325 28.31 -39.13 -62.50
C TYR A 325 28.37 -38.29 -63.78
N SER A 326 27.91 -37.03 -63.74
CA SER A 326 28.19 -36.08 -64.80
C SER A 326 29.52 -35.37 -64.50
N ASN A 327 30.61 -35.79 -65.15
CA ASN A 327 31.81 -34.96 -65.21
C ASN A 327 31.48 -33.71 -66.05
N ALA A 328 31.50 -32.54 -65.42
CA ALA A 328 31.55 -31.28 -66.13
C ALA A 328 33.00 -31.04 -66.56
N ASN A 329 33.27 -31.13 -67.86
CA ASN A 329 34.42 -30.46 -68.46
C ASN A 329 34.13 -28.97 -68.57
#